data_AF-A0A8B3L6W5-F1
#
_entry.id   AF-A0A8B3L6W5-F1
#
_cell.length_a   1.000
_cell.length_b   1.000
_cell.length_c   1.000
_cell.angle_alpha   90.00
_cell.angle_beta   90.00
_cell.angle_gamma   90.00
#
_symmetry.space_group_name_H-M   'P 1'
#
loop_
_entity.id
_entity.type
_entity.pdbx_description
1 polymer ?
#
loop_
_entity_poly.entity_id
_entity_poly.type
_entity_poly.pdbx_seq_one_letter_code
_entity_poly.pdbx_strand_id
1 'polypeptide(L)'
;MKRVIAIADRAALVSLKLLAALNLLFFLSFLLVLLLAGRAHAEAPACGGSDLLAGLAKSDPAAFKKVETEAAAVPNGRGLLWKLEKPGEEPSYLFGTMHMTDARVTTLPAAAQKAYEGADTIIIETTDALDKAKMMAAMAAEPGLMMFTDNTTLSSLLSPEDAAVLNKGLDARGIPPLTVAKMKPWILSAMVALPACEVARQSAGAPVLDVKLAADAKASGKDVEGLETAVDQLRAMASLPLAYHMKGLVETLKLGDKVNDVNETMIVLYQRGEVGMFWPLFRTVLPDTADDQAGYAAFEQTMITSRNKVMVAHAMPILARGNAFMAVGALHLPGPDGLVEDFRKAGYSVTAVN
;
A
#
# COMPACT_ATOMS: atom_id res chain seq x y z
N MET A 1 -60.29 49.79 -8.54
CA MET A 1 -59.16 49.30 -7.71
C MET A 1 -59.50 48.07 -6.85
N LYS A 2 -60.56 48.06 -6.02
CA LYS A 2 -60.83 46.94 -5.08
C LYS A 2 -60.98 45.54 -5.70
N ARG A 3 -61.64 45.41 -6.88
CA ARG A 3 -61.80 44.12 -7.57
C ARG A 3 -60.49 43.56 -8.15
N VAL A 4 -59.62 44.43 -8.68
CA VAL A 4 -58.34 44.01 -9.27
C VAL A 4 -57.39 43.50 -8.19
N ILE A 5 -57.36 44.17 -7.04
CA ILE A 5 -56.57 43.74 -5.88
C ILE A 5 -57.07 42.39 -5.36
N ALA A 6 -58.39 42.19 -5.22
CA ALA A 6 -58.95 40.92 -4.76
C ALA A 6 -58.69 39.74 -5.72
N ILE A 7 -58.65 39.99 -7.04
CA ILE A 7 -58.31 38.97 -8.04
C ILE A 7 -56.81 38.64 -7.98
N ALA A 8 -55.96 39.67 -7.88
CA ALA A 8 -54.52 39.50 -7.76
C ALA A 8 -54.13 38.72 -6.49
N ASP A 9 -54.81 38.99 -5.37
CA ASP A 9 -54.55 38.33 -4.08
C ASP A 9 -54.98 36.85 -4.09
N ARG A 10 -56.13 36.55 -4.71
CA ARG A 10 -56.55 35.15 -4.95
C ARG A 10 -55.61 34.41 -5.90
N ALA A 11 -55.16 35.07 -6.96
CA ALA A 11 -54.20 34.49 -7.90
C ALA A 11 -52.85 34.25 -7.23
N ALA A 12 -52.36 35.18 -6.41
CA ALA A 12 -51.10 35.04 -5.67
C ALA A 12 -51.13 33.85 -4.71
N LEU A 13 -52.22 33.67 -3.95
CA LEU A 13 -52.37 32.53 -3.05
C LEU A 13 -52.39 31.19 -3.80
N VAL A 14 -53.08 31.13 -4.94
CA VAL A 14 -53.13 29.93 -5.80
C VAL A 14 -51.75 29.65 -6.41
N SER A 15 -51.05 30.68 -6.90
CA SER A 15 -49.69 30.55 -7.44
C SER A 15 -48.69 30.11 -6.39
N LEU A 16 -48.76 30.62 -5.15
CA LEU A 16 -47.91 30.18 -4.04
C LEU A 16 -48.17 28.71 -3.66
N LYS A 17 -49.44 28.28 -3.65
CA LYS A 17 -49.81 26.88 -3.41
C LYS A 17 -49.31 25.95 -4.53
N LEU A 18 -49.41 26.38 -5.79
CA LEU A 18 -48.87 25.65 -6.94
C LEU A 18 -47.35 25.56 -6.88
N LEU A 19 -46.66 26.64 -6.51
CA LEU A 19 -45.21 26.65 -6.35
C LEU A 19 -44.78 25.69 -5.23
N ALA A 20 -45.47 25.70 -4.08
CA ALA A 20 -45.21 24.77 -2.98
C ALA A 20 -45.47 23.31 -3.38
N ALA A 21 -46.57 23.05 -4.08
CA ALA A 21 -46.90 21.72 -4.59
C ALA A 21 -45.84 21.21 -5.60
N LEU A 22 -45.38 22.08 -6.49
CA LEU A 22 -44.33 21.74 -7.46
C LEU A 22 -43.01 21.39 -6.76
N ASN A 23 -42.58 22.18 -5.76
CA ASN A 23 -41.38 21.89 -4.98
C ASN A 23 -41.51 20.58 -4.20
N LEU A 24 -42.68 20.30 -3.62
CA LEU A 24 -42.94 19.03 -2.94
C LEU A 24 -42.87 17.85 -3.94
N LEU A 25 -43.38 18.04 -5.15
CA LEU A 25 -43.36 17.01 -6.20
C LEU A 25 -41.92 16.76 -6.70
N PHE A 26 -41.10 17.81 -6.83
CA PHE A 26 -39.66 17.68 -7.09
C PHE A 26 -38.94 16.93 -5.96
N PHE A 27 -39.22 17.27 -4.71
CA PHE A 27 -38.62 16.60 -3.55
C PHE A 27 -39.02 15.12 -3.48
N LEU A 28 -40.29 14.80 -3.70
CA LEU A 28 -40.78 13.42 -3.75
C LEU A 28 -40.19 12.65 -4.93
N SER A 29 -40.06 13.29 -6.11
CA SER A 29 -39.39 12.71 -7.26
C SER A 29 -37.91 12.43 -6.97
N PHE A 30 -37.22 13.34 -6.28
CA PHE A 30 -35.84 13.15 -5.87
C PHE A 30 -35.69 11.99 -4.88
N LEU A 31 -36.56 11.89 -3.88
CA LEU A 31 -36.61 10.76 -2.95
C LEU A 31 -36.92 9.45 -3.67
N LEU A 32 -37.84 9.45 -4.62
CA LEU A 32 -38.16 8.27 -5.43
C LEU A 32 -36.96 7.85 -6.28
N VAL A 33 -36.26 8.79 -6.90
CA VAL A 33 -35.00 8.51 -7.62
C VAL A 33 -33.93 7.98 -6.68
N LEU A 34 -33.80 8.50 -5.46
CA LEU A 34 -32.85 7.96 -4.46
C LEU A 34 -33.23 6.54 -3.99
N LEU A 35 -34.53 6.24 -3.87
CA LEU A 35 -35.03 4.92 -3.47
C LEU A 35 -34.93 3.89 -4.61
N LEU A 36 -35.12 4.34 -5.86
CA LEU A 36 -35.02 3.52 -7.08
C LEU A 36 -33.59 3.43 -7.62
N ALA A 37 -32.72 4.36 -7.26
CA ALA A 37 -31.27 4.22 -7.37
C ALA A 37 -30.85 3.15 -6.36
N GLY A 38 -31.10 1.89 -6.72
CA GLY A 38 -30.46 0.77 -6.06
C GLY A 38 -28.97 1.04 -5.98
N ARG A 39 -28.31 0.53 -4.92
CA ARG A 39 -26.85 0.51 -4.89
C ARG A 39 -26.41 -0.07 -6.23
N ALA A 40 -25.83 0.75 -7.08
CA ALA A 40 -25.09 0.25 -8.21
C ALA A 40 -23.99 -0.58 -7.57
N HIS A 41 -24.23 -1.88 -7.44
CA HIS A 41 -23.19 -2.86 -7.27
C HIS A 41 -22.43 -2.82 -8.59
N ALA A 42 -21.61 -1.78 -8.78
CA ALA A 42 -20.46 -1.93 -9.63
C ALA A 42 -19.75 -3.16 -9.05
N GLU A 43 -19.79 -4.27 -9.80
CA GLU A 43 -18.97 -5.42 -9.46
C GLU A 43 -17.57 -4.88 -9.18
N ALA A 44 -17.00 -5.26 -8.03
CA ALA A 44 -15.64 -4.85 -7.71
C ALA A 44 -14.78 -5.24 -8.93
N PRO A 45 -14.05 -4.29 -9.54
CA PRO A 45 -13.31 -4.58 -10.75
C PRO A 45 -12.44 -5.81 -10.49
N ALA A 46 -12.51 -6.79 -11.38
CA ALA A 46 -11.69 -7.99 -11.22
C ALA A 46 -10.20 -7.57 -11.21
N CYS A 47 -9.42 -8.13 -10.29
CA CYS A 47 -7.97 -7.99 -10.36
C CYS A 47 -7.49 -8.77 -11.58
N GLY A 48 -7.20 -8.04 -12.66
CA GLY A 48 -6.47 -8.55 -13.81
C GLY A 48 -4.98 -8.25 -13.68
N GLY A 49 -4.20 -8.84 -14.58
CA GLY A 49 -2.76 -8.65 -14.68
C GLY A 49 -2.13 -9.87 -15.33
N SER A 50 -1.05 -9.67 -16.07
CA SER A 50 -0.23 -10.73 -16.64
C SER A 50 1.09 -10.82 -15.87
N ASP A 51 1.54 -12.03 -15.60
CA ASP A 51 2.89 -12.26 -15.05
C ASP A 51 3.95 -11.81 -16.06
N LEU A 52 4.58 -10.67 -15.78
CA LEU A 52 5.63 -10.05 -16.57
C LEU A 52 6.88 -10.94 -16.64
N LEU A 53 7.17 -11.73 -15.61
CA LEU A 53 8.31 -12.64 -15.62
C LEU A 53 8.06 -13.80 -16.60
N ALA A 54 6.85 -14.37 -16.60
CA ALA A 54 6.45 -15.38 -17.58
C ALA A 54 6.39 -14.81 -19.01
N GLY A 55 5.98 -13.54 -19.15
CA GLY A 55 6.06 -12.80 -20.41
C GLY A 55 7.50 -12.65 -20.90
N LEU A 56 8.40 -12.19 -20.02
CA LEU A 56 9.81 -11.98 -20.29
C LEU A 56 10.51 -13.28 -20.72
N ALA A 57 10.23 -14.40 -20.04
CA ALA A 57 10.78 -15.70 -20.39
C ALA A 57 10.45 -16.13 -21.84
N LYS A 58 9.31 -15.67 -22.39
CA LYS A 58 8.90 -15.95 -23.77
C LYS A 58 9.45 -14.93 -24.77
N SER A 59 9.42 -13.64 -24.42
CA SER A 59 9.79 -12.56 -25.35
C SER A 59 11.29 -12.31 -25.41
N ASP A 60 12.00 -12.45 -24.29
CA ASP A 60 13.45 -12.24 -24.16
C ASP A 60 14.05 -13.22 -23.13
N PRO A 61 14.35 -14.47 -23.56
CA PRO A 61 14.94 -15.48 -22.68
C PRO A 61 16.30 -15.09 -22.09
N ALA A 62 17.06 -14.21 -22.77
CA ALA A 62 18.36 -13.76 -22.29
C ALA A 62 18.20 -12.79 -21.12
N ALA A 63 17.29 -11.81 -21.24
CA ALA A 63 16.94 -10.92 -20.15
C ALA A 63 16.34 -11.67 -18.96
N PHE A 64 15.43 -12.63 -19.23
CA PHE A 64 14.92 -13.53 -18.18
C PHE A 64 16.06 -14.26 -17.46
N LYS A 65 17.02 -14.82 -18.20
CA LYS A 65 18.15 -15.54 -17.59
C LYS A 65 19.04 -14.64 -16.74
N LYS A 66 19.22 -13.38 -17.15
CA LYS A 66 19.92 -12.36 -16.38
C LYS A 66 19.21 -12.10 -15.05
N VAL A 67 17.89 -11.88 -15.07
CA VAL A 67 17.06 -11.69 -13.87
C VAL A 67 17.21 -12.88 -12.91
N GLU A 68 17.10 -14.11 -13.41
CA GLU A 68 17.29 -15.31 -12.58
C GLU A 68 18.67 -15.37 -11.94
N THR A 69 19.72 -15.03 -12.70
CA THR A 69 21.10 -15.10 -12.25
C THR A 69 21.37 -14.05 -11.17
N GLU A 70 20.90 -12.82 -11.36
CA GLU A 70 20.98 -11.76 -10.35
C GLU A 70 20.20 -12.12 -9.09
N ALA A 71 18.98 -12.62 -9.22
CA ALA A 71 18.14 -13.00 -8.09
C ALA A 71 18.74 -14.17 -7.29
N ALA A 72 19.35 -15.15 -7.97
CA ALA A 72 20.03 -16.26 -7.31
C ALA A 72 21.27 -15.81 -6.51
N ALA A 73 21.87 -14.66 -6.87
CA ALA A 73 22.98 -14.08 -6.14
C ALA A 73 22.54 -13.29 -4.89
N VAL A 74 21.25 -13.01 -4.71
CA VAL A 74 20.72 -12.31 -3.54
C VAL A 74 20.67 -13.28 -2.35
N PRO A 75 21.46 -13.05 -1.28
CA PRO A 75 21.40 -13.89 -0.08
C PRO A 75 19.99 -13.93 0.50
N ASN A 76 19.51 -15.11 0.88
CA ASN A 76 18.17 -15.28 1.45
C ASN A 76 17.03 -14.74 0.53
N GLY A 77 17.27 -14.65 -0.78
CA GLY A 77 16.29 -14.17 -1.78
C GLY A 77 15.12 -15.12 -2.02
N ARG A 78 15.12 -16.31 -1.40
CA ARG A 78 14.05 -17.30 -1.46
C ARG A 78 13.59 -17.67 -0.04
N GLY A 79 12.27 -17.73 0.15
CA GLY A 79 11.61 -18.11 1.39
C GLY A 79 10.96 -16.92 2.09
N LEU A 80 9.73 -17.14 2.60
CA LEU A 80 9.00 -16.13 3.38
C LEU A 80 9.05 -16.38 4.88
N LEU A 81 9.26 -17.63 5.31
CA LEU A 81 9.24 -18.00 6.72
C LEU A 81 10.63 -18.45 7.17
N TRP A 82 11.09 -17.87 8.27
CA TRP A 82 12.39 -18.12 8.86
C TRP A 82 12.22 -18.40 10.35
N LYS A 83 12.84 -19.47 10.83
CA LYS A 83 12.87 -19.81 12.25
C LYS A 83 14.10 -19.18 12.88
N LEU A 84 13.91 -18.50 14.01
CA LEU A 84 14.94 -17.84 14.80
C LEU A 84 15.13 -18.63 16.09
N GLU A 85 16.35 -19.12 16.31
CA GLU A 85 16.68 -19.93 17.48
C GLU A 85 17.92 -19.39 18.18
N LYS A 86 17.86 -19.37 19.51
CA LYS A 86 18.99 -18.99 20.36
C LYS A 86 18.94 -19.77 21.68
N PRO A 87 20.08 -20.26 22.20
CA PRO A 87 20.08 -21.09 23.40
C PRO A 87 19.43 -20.38 24.60
N GLY A 88 18.47 -21.07 25.24
CA GLY A 88 17.74 -20.55 26.41
C GLY A 88 16.49 -19.73 26.09
N GLU A 89 16.16 -19.54 24.81
CA GLU A 89 14.96 -18.84 24.34
C GLU A 89 14.06 -19.83 23.56
N GLU A 90 12.74 -19.72 23.69
CA GLU A 90 11.83 -20.49 22.82
C GLU A 90 11.92 -19.98 21.38
N PRO A 91 11.90 -20.86 20.36
CA PRO A 91 12.01 -20.44 18.97
C PRO A 91 10.95 -19.40 18.59
N SER A 92 11.39 -18.38 17.86
CA SER A 92 10.52 -17.38 17.24
C SER A 92 10.57 -17.52 15.73
N TYR A 93 9.67 -16.83 15.02
CA TYR A 93 9.60 -16.86 13.56
C TYR A 93 9.60 -15.46 12.98
N LEU A 94 10.29 -15.29 11.86
CA LEU A 94 10.25 -14.10 11.01
C LEU A 94 9.53 -14.47 9.71
N PHE A 95 8.49 -13.71 9.38
CA PHE A 95 7.65 -13.92 8.23
C PHE A 95 7.58 -12.65 7.36
N GLY A 96 7.82 -12.83 6.07
CA GLY A 96 7.72 -11.78 5.05
C GLY A 96 6.28 -11.55 4.62
N THR A 97 5.73 -10.37 4.87
CA THR A 97 4.39 -9.96 4.46
C THR A 97 4.40 -9.15 3.17
N MET A 98 3.22 -8.97 2.57
CA MET A 98 3.00 -8.03 1.49
C MET A 98 1.73 -7.23 1.81
N HIS A 99 1.81 -5.90 1.64
CA HIS A 99 0.74 -4.97 1.99
C HIS A 99 -0.40 -4.99 0.97
N MET A 100 -1.09 -6.12 0.85
CA MET A 100 -2.19 -6.34 -0.10
C MET A 100 -3.34 -7.11 0.53
N THR A 101 -4.54 -6.89 0.00
CA THR A 101 -5.78 -7.59 0.39
C THR A 101 -6.05 -8.86 -0.43
N ASP A 102 -5.19 -9.18 -1.41
CA ASP A 102 -5.37 -10.37 -2.25
C ASP A 102 -5.37 -11.66 -1.41
N ALA A 103 -6.30 -12.57 -1.70
CA ALA A 103 -6.43 -13.84 -0.98
C ALA A 103 -5.16 -14.70 -1.06
N ARG A 104 -4.41 -14.58 -2.17
CA ARG A 104 -3.13 -15.26 -2.38
C ARG A 104 -2.02 -14.75 -1.46
N VAL A 105 -2.16 -13.53 -0.94
CA VAL A 105 -1.25 -12.90 0.02
C VAL A 105 -1.76 -13.09 1.44
N THR A 106 -3.04 -12.85 1.67
CA THR A 106 -3.65 -12.87 3.01
C THR A 106 -3.85 -14.28 3.58
N THR A 107 -3.74 -15.32 2.75
CA THR A 107 -3.75 -16.72 3.18
C THR A 107 -2.32 -17.17 3.49
N LEU A 108 -2.03 -17.41 4.77
CA LEU A 108 -0.72 -17.91 5.17
C LEU A 108 -0.45 -19.33 4.63
N PRO A 109 0.78 -19.62 4.17
CA PRO A 109 1.23 -21.00 3.97
C PRO A 109 1.08 -21.82 5.26
N ALA A 110 0.82 -23.12 5.16
CA ALA A 110 0.53 -23.97 6.31
C ALA A 110 1.59 -23.91 7.43
N ALA A 111 2.88 -23.85 7.06
CA ALA A 111 3.96 -23.69 8.03
C ALA A 111 3.91 -22.34 8.76
N ALA A 112 3.60 -21.26 8.05
CA ALA A 112 3.47 -19.92 8.62
C ALA A 112 2.22 -19.81 9.50
N GLN A 113 1.10 -20.40 9.07
CA GLN A 113 -0.12 -20.49 9.87
C GLN A 113 0.14 -21.21 11.20
N LYS A 114 0.83 -22.37 11.17
CA LYS A 114 1.19 -23.11 12.37
C LYS A 114 2.11 -22.31 13.31
N ALA A 115 3.10 -21.62 12.75
CA ALA A 115 4.00 -20.76 13.52
C ALA A 115 3.26 -19.59 14.17
N TYR A 116 2.36 -18.95 13.43
CA TYR A 116 1.51 -17.86 13.90
C TYR A 116 0.55 -18.31 15.02
N GLU A 117 -0.09 -19.46 14.87
CA GLU A 117 -1.00 -20.02 15.87
C GLU A 117 -0.29 -20.38 17.18
N GLY A 118 0.94 -20.91 17.07
CA GLY A 118 1.75 -21.31 18.21
C GLY A 118 2.39 -20.17 18.99
N ALA A 119 2.53 -18.98 18.38
CA ALA A 119 3.18 -17.83 18.99
C ALA A 119 2.31 -17.13 20.05
N ASP A 120 2.92 -16.66 21.12
CA ASP A 120 2.24 -15.86 22.16
C ASP A 120 2.22 -14.37 21.84
N THR A 121 3.27 -13.90 21.16
CA THR A 121 3.43 -12.50 20.76
C THR A 121 3.51 -12.37 19.25
N ILE A 122 2.70 -11.49 18.68
CA ILE A 122 2.76 -11.10 17.27
C ILE A 122 3.45 -9.75 17.16
N ILE A 123 4.55 -9.71 16.42
CA ILE A 123 5.30 -8.48 16.18
C ILE A 123 4.97 -8.02 14.76
N ILE A 124 4.57 -6.77 14.60
CA ILE A 124 4.38 -6.14 13.28
C ILE A 124 5.24 -4.89 13.15
N GLU A 125 5.36 -4.34 11.93
CA GLU A 125 6.12 -3.10 11.74
C GLU A 125 5.54 -1.95 12.57
N THR A 126 4.22 -1.73 12.54
CA THR A 126 3.59 -0.68 13.34
C THR A 126 2.19 -1.03 13.80
N THR A 127 1.93 -0.89 15.10
CA THR A 127 0.59 -1.10 15.68
C THR A 127 -0.35 0.07 15.47
N ASP A 128 0.17 1.23 15.02
CA ASP A 128 -0.62 2.41 14.73
C ASP A 128 -1.63 2.16 13.59
N ALA A 129 -1.32 1.22 12.69
CA ALA A 129 -2.23 0.80 11.62
C ALA A 129 -3.54 0.16 12.14
N LEU A 130 -3.56 -0.30 13.39
CA LEU A 130 -4.75 -0.89 14.02
C LEU A 130 -5.67 0.16 14.65
N ASP A 131 -5.20 1.39 14.78
CA ASP A 131 -5.91 2.49 15.44
C ASP A 131 -6.00 3.68 14.49
N LYS A 132 -7.16 3.80 13.82
CA LYS A 132 -7.44 4.89 12.89
C LYS A 132 -7.29 6.26 13.55
N ALA A 133 -7.60 6.40 14.84
CA ALA A 133 -7.47 7.68 15.54
C ALA A 133 -6.00 8.04 15.74
N LYS A 134 -5.16 7.08 16.13
CA LYS A 134 -3.70 7.28 16.20
C LYS A 134 -3.10 7.59 14.85
N MET A 135 -3.50 6.88 13.80
CA MET A 135 -3.03 7.15 12.44
C MET A 135 -3.42 8.58 12.01
N MET A 136 -4.67 9.00 12.22
CA MET A 136 -5.10 10.37 11.91
C MET A 136 -4.36 11.42 12.75
N ALA A 137 -4.10 11.14 14.02
CA ALA A 137 -3.33 12.03 14.89
C ALA A 137 -1.87 12.15 14.43
N ALA A 138 -1.24 11.05 14.04
CA ALA A 138 0.09 11.02 13.44
C ALA A 138 0.13 11.87 12.15
N MET A 139 -0.87 11.73 11.28
CA MET A 139 -0.98 12.55 10.06
C MET A 139 -1.18 14.04 10.35
N ALA A 140 -1.94 14.37 11.41
CA ALA A 140 -2.23 15.75 11.79
C ALA A 140 -1.07 16.43 12.55
N ALA A 141 -0.21 15.67 13.24
CA ALA A 141 0.94 16.20 13.97
C ALA A 141 2.01 16.77 13.03
N GLU A 142 2.23 16.11 11.89
CA GLU A 142 3.20 16.53 10.88
C GLU A 142 2.58 16.51 9.47
N PRO A 143 1.64 17.42 9.17
CA PRO A 143 0.94 17.44 7.88
C PRO A 143 1.90 17.64 6.70
N GLY A 144 3.05 18.29 6.97
CA GLY A 144 4.12 18.48 6.00
C GLY A 144 4.79 17.18 5.51
N LEU A 145 4.58 16.03 6.14
CA LEU A 145 5.10 14.75 5.62
C LEU A 145 4.34 14.27 4.38
N MET A 146 3.05 14.62 4.28
CA MET A 146 2.14 14.11 3.25
C MET A 146 1.57 15.20 2.35
N MET A 147 1.55 16.45 2.81
CA MET A 147 0.99 17.58 2.09
C MET A 147 2.03 18.71 1.96
N PHE A 148 1.94 19.48 0.88
CA PHE A 148 2.55 20.80 0.80
C PHE A 148 1.77 21.77 1.69
N THR A 149 2.45 22.39 2.64
CA THR A 149 1.85 23.33 3.61
C THR A 149 2.06 24.80 3.22
N ASP A 150 2.76 25.04 2.11
CA ASP A 150 2.99 26.35 1.51
C ASP A 150 2.15 26.53 0.23
N ASN A 151 2.54 27.45 -0.65
CA ASN A 151 1.85 27.69 -1.92
C ASN A 151 2.20 26.66 -3.00
N THR A 152 3.13 25.72 -2.76
CA THR A 152 3.52 24.70 -3.72
C THR A 152 2.35 23.77 -4.04
N THR A 153 2.25 23.34 -5.30
CA THR A 153 1.32 22.31 -5.76
C THR A 153 2.05 21.28 -6.62
N LEU A 154 1.45 20.11 -6.83
CA LEU A 154 2.00 19.13 -7.77
C LEU A 154 2.21 19.75 -9.16
N SER A 155 1.23 20.50 -9.65
CA SER A 155 1.28 21.14 -10.97
C SER A 155 2.36 22.21 -11.08
N SER A 156 2.75 22.88 -9.99
CA SER A 156 3.81 23.90 -10.03
C SER A 156 5.21 23.30 -10.17
N LEU A 157 5.36 21.98 -9.99
CA LEU A 157 6.64 21.27 -10.03
C LEU A 157 6.84 20.46 -11.31
N LEU A 158 5.84 20.40 -12.18
CA LEU A 158 5.83 19.55 -13.37
C LEU A 158 6.18 20.34 -14.63
N SER A 159 6.88 19.70 -15.56
CA SER A 159 6.96 20.18 -16.93
C SER A 159 5.56 20.13 -17.57
N PRO A 160 5.30 20.90 -18.65
CA PRO A 160 4.02 20.82 -19.36
C PRO A 160 3.68 19.40 -19.87
N GLU A 161 4.70 18.63 -20.26
CA GLU A 161 4.54 17.23 -20.67
C GLU A 161 4.12 16.35 -19.49
N ASP A 162 4.83 16.42 -18.37
CA ASP A 162 4.52 15.60 -17.20
C ASP A 162 3.19 15.99 -16.55
N ALA A 163 2.80 17.27 -16.62
CA ALA A 163 1.47 17.72 -16.20
C ALA A 163 0.36 17.10 -17.04
N ALA A 164 0.57 16.92 -18.35
CA ALA A 164 -0.38 16.23 -19.22
C ALA A 164 -0.48 14.74 -18.89
N VAL A 165 0.65 14.08 -18.60
CA VAL A 165 0.68 12.69 -18.11
C VAL A 165 -0.07 12.57 -16.78
N LEU A 166 0.18 13.49 -15.84
CA LEU A 166 -0.51 13.54 -14.55
C LEU A 166 -2.01 13.65 -14.71
N ASN A 167 -2.49 14.67 -15.41
CA ASN A 167 -3.92 14.91 -15.58
C ASN A 167 -4.61 13.71 -16.25
N LYS A 168 -4.02 13.16 -17.32
CA LYS A 168 -4.58 11.97 -17.99
C LYS A 168 -4.67 10.76 -17.05
N GLY A 169 -3.63 10.51 -16.24
CA GLY A 169 -3.59 9.37 -15.34
C GLY A 169 -4.54 9.50 -14.14
N LEU A 170 -4.78 10.73 -13.69
CA LEU A 170 -5.79 11.07 -12.68
C LEU A 170 -7.20 10.93 -13.24
N ASP A 171 -7.46 11.45 -14.44
CA ASP A 171 -8.76 11.36 -15.12
C ASP A 171 -9.18 9.90 -15.35
N ALA A 172 -8.23 9.05 -15.78
CA ALA A 172 -8.47 7.62 -15.97
C ALA A 172 -8.90 6.89 -14.67
N ARG A 173 -8.56 7.45 -13.51
CA ARG A 173 -8.90 6.93 -12.18
C ARG A 173 -10.07 7.70 -11.53
N GLY A 174 -10.65 8.67 -12.23
CA GLY A 174 -11.72 9.52 -11.70
C GLY A 174 -11.29 10.41 -10.53
N ILE A 175 -10.00 10.75 -10.43
CA ILE A 175 -9.45 11.60 -9.36
C ILE A 175 -9.39 13.04 -9.87
N PRO A 176 -10.17 14.00 -9.33
CA PRO A 176 -10.08 15.39 -9.77
C PRO A 176 -8.74 16.02 -9.35
N PRO A 177 -7.99 16.68 -10.25
CA PRO A 177 -6.66 17.23 -9.91
C PRO A 177 -6.64 18.16 -8.69
N LEU A 178 -7.72 18.91 -8.46
CA LEU A 178 -7.85 19.81 -7.32
C LEU A 178 -7.88 19.09 -5.96
N THR A 179 -8.32 17.84 -5.89
CA THR A 179 -8.40 17.09 -4.62
C THR A 179 -7.03 16.57 -4.17
N VAL A 180 -6.08 16.48 -5.10
CA VAL A 180 -4.71 15.97 -4.84
C VAL A 180 -3.64 17.05 -5.01
N ALA A 181 -4.01 18.28 -5.39
CA ALA A 181 -3.07 19.35 -5.74
C ALA A 181 -2.01 19.66 -4.66
N LYS A 182 -2.37 19.48 -3.38
CA LYS A 182 -1.50 19.67 -2.22
C LYS A 182 -0.85 18.40 -1.70
N MET A 183 -1.19 17.22 -2.21
CA MET A 183 -0.53 15.98 -1.82
C MET A 183 0.93 16.00 -2.29
N LYS A 184 1.82 15.49 -1.44
CA LYS A 184 3.19 15.23 -1.86
C LYS A 184 3.21 14.11 -2.90
N PRO A 185 4.18 14.09 -3.83
CA PRO A 185 4.13 13.20 -4.99
C PRO A 185 4.16 11.73 -4.60
N TRP A 186 4.90 11.35 -3.56
CA TRP A 186 4.98 9.97 -3.08
C TRP A 186 3.65 9.40 -2.57
N ILE A 187 2.79 10.24 -1.97
CA ILE A 187 1.43 9.83 -1.57
C ILE A 187 0.64 9.46 -2.81
N LEU A 188 0.69 10.32 -3.82
CA LEU A 188 -0.03 10.07 -5.06
C LEU A 188 0.54 8.85 -5.79
N SER A 189 1.86 8.66 -5.82
CA SER A 189 2.50 7.45 -6.35
C SER A 189 1.97 6.19 -5.67
N ALA A 190 1.91 6.18 -4.33
CA ALA A 190 1.38 5.05 -3.57
C ALA A 190 -0.11 4.78 -3.92
N MET A 191 -0.91 5.83 -4.10
CA MET A 191 -2.31 5.68 -4.51
C MET A 191 -2.47 5.13 -5.93
N VAL A 192 -1.67 5.61 -6.89
CA VAL A 192 -1.81 5.24 -8.31
C VAL A 192 -1.10 3.93 -8.68
N ALA A 193 -0.19 3.45 -7.82
CA ALA A 193 0.49 2.16 -7.92
C ALA A 193 -0.41 0.97 -7.56
N LEU A 194 -1.55 1.20 -6.89
CA LEU A 194 -2.51 0.15 -6.57
C LEU A 194 -3.48 -0.10 -7.74
N PRO A 195 -3.72 -1.37 -8.12
CA PRO A 195 -4.78 -1.73 -9.04
C PRO A 195 -6.15 -1.26 -8.54
N ALA A 196 -7.06 -0.90 -9.45
CA ALA A 196 -8.40 -0.44 -9.09
C ALA A 196 -9.17 -1.46 -8.22
N CYS A 197 -8.93 -2.75 -8.46
CA CYS A 197 -9.53 -3.83 -7.67
C CYS A 197 -9.04 -3.84 -6.21
N GLU A 198 -7.76 -3.54 -5.98
CA GLU A 198 -7.16 -3.49 -4.65
C GLU A 198 -7.69 -2.28 -3.89
N VAL A 199 -7.79 -1.13 -4.55
CA VAL A 199 -8.47 0.06 -4.02
C VAL A 199 -9.92 -0.25 -3.63
N ALA A 200 -10.66 -0.99 -4.48
CA ALA A 200 -12.04 -1.37 -4.20
C ALA A 200 -12.15 -2.30 -2.98
N ARG A 201 -11.26 -3.30 -2.86
CA ARG A 201 -11.22 -4.22 -1.70
C ARG A 201 -10.90 -3.49 -0.41
N GLN A 202 -9.87 -2.65 -0.40
CA GLN A 202 -9.52 -1.82 0.77
C GLN A 202 -10.65 -0.87 1.16
N SER A 203 -11.30 -0.24 0.17
CA SER A 203 -12.46 0.64 0.40
C SER A 203 -13.68 -0.11 0.95
N ALA A 204 -13.83 -1.40 0.61
CA ALA A 204 -14.83 -2.30 1.20
C ALA A 204 -14.45 -2.80 2.61
N GLY A 205 -13.28 -2.43 3.12
CA GLY A 205 -12.80 -2.77 4.46
C GLY A 205 -12.00 -4.06 4.55
N ALA A 206 -11.57 -4.65 3.43
CA ALA A 206 -10.66 -5.79 3.45
C ALA A 206 -9.30 -5.36 4.05
N PRO A 207 -8.80 -6.04 5.10
CA PRO A 207 -7.50 -5.71 5.67
C PRO A 207 -6.36 -6.30 4.83
N VAL A 208 -5.27 -5.55 4.71
CA VAL A 208 -3.99 -6.10 4.23
C VAL A 208 -3.44 -7.12 5.23
N LEU A 209 -2.53 -7.99 4.80
CA LEU A 209 -2.03 -9.09 5.62
C LEU A 209 -1.51 -8.65 7.00
N ASP A 210 -0.68 -7.61 7.10
CA ASP A 210 -0.11 -7.15 8.38
C ASP A 210 -1.19 -6.77 9.40
N VAL A 211 -2.18 -6.01 8.93
CA VAL A 211 -3.32 -5.55 9.74
C VAL A 211 -4.20 -6.74 10.12
N LYS A 212 -4.43 -7.67 9.19
CA LYS A 212 -5.20 -8.89 9.44
C LYS A 212 -4.54 -9.72 10.54
N LEU A 213 -3.25 -10.00 10.44
CA LEU A 213 -2.49 -10.77 11.43
C LEU A 213 -2.61 -10.16 12.82
N ALA A 214 -2.38 -8.85 12.94
CA ALA A 214 -2.45 -8.21 14.24
C ALA A 214 -3.87 -8.04 14.78
N ALA A 215 -4.89 -7.87 13.93
CA ALA A 215 -6.28 -7.87 14.35
C ALA A 215 -6.72 -9.25 14.86
N ASP A 216 -6.39 -10.32 14.13
CA ASP A 216 -6.68 -11.71 14.50
C ASP A 216 -5.97 -12.09 15.80
N ALA A 217 -4.74 -11.62 16.01
CA ALA A 217 -3.95 -11.82 17.22
C ALA A 217 -4.63 -11.22 18.45
N LYS A 218 -5.04 -9.94 18.36
CA LYS A 218 -5.80 -9.27 19.42
C LYS A 218 -7.12 -9.98 19.71
N ALA A 219 -7.84 -10.40 18.67
CA ALA A 219 -9.09 -11.13 18.81
C ALA A 219 -8.90 -12.49 19.49
N SER A 220 -7.72 -13.10 19.34
CA SER A 220 -7.35 -14.39 19.94
C SER A 220 -6.66 -14.25 21.31
N GLY A 221 -6.54 -13.03 21.85
CA GLY A 221 -5.91 -12.78 23.15
C GLY A 221 -4.39 -12.87 23.16
N LYS A 222 -3.73 -12.83 21.98
CA LYS A 222 -2.27 -12.77 21.86
C LYS A 222 -1.76 -11.34 22.06
N ASP A 223 -0.52 -11.19 22.52
CA ASP A 223 0.13 -9.90 22.61
C ASP A 223 0.48 -9.39 21.20
N VAL A 224 0.36 -8.07 20.99
CA VAL A 224 0.72 -7.43 19.72
C VAL A 224 1.63 -6.24 19.95
N GLU A 225 2.81 -6.28 19.36
CA GLU A 225 3.84 -5.26 19.49
C GLU A 225 4.28 -4.70 18.13
N GLY A 226 4.71 -3.44 18.13
CA GLY A 226 5.16 -2.71 16.95
C GLY A 226 6.65 -2.43 17.02
N LEU A 227 7.36 -2.57 15.90
CA LEU A 227 8.79 -2.24 15.81
C LEU A 227 9.04 -0.76 15.53
N GLU A 228 8.06 -0.04 14.97
CA GLU A 228 8.18 1.34 14.53
C GLU A 228 6.85 2.08 14.76
N THR A 229 6.90 3.42 14.70
CA THR A 229 5.70 4.25 14.64
C THR A 229 5.33 4.56 13.19
N ALA A 230 4.05 4.81 12.92
CA ALA A 230 3.63 5.25 11.59
C ALA A 230 4.31 6.56 11.19
N VAL A 231 4.54 7.48 12.14
CA VAL A 231 5.22 8.76 11.89
C VAL A 231 6.65 8.54 11.42
N ASP A 232 7.40 7.60 12.01
CA ASP A 232 8.78 7.34 11.60
C ASP A 232 8.87 6.78 10.18
N GLN A 233 7.94 5.90 9.79
CA GLN A 233 7.83 5.42 8.42
C GLN A 233 7.50 6.55 7.43
N LEU A 234 6.58 7.44 7.80
CA LEU A 234 6.24 8.63 7.01
C LEU A 234 7.42 9.58 6.87
N ARG A 235 8.20 9.80 7.94
CA ARG A 235 9.42 10.62 7.91
C ARG A 235 10.49 9.99 7.02
N ALA A 236 10.70 8.68 7.11
CA ALA A 236 11.64 7.97 6.25
C ALA A 236 11.30 8.18 4.76
N MET A 237 10.05 7.94 4.37
CA MET A 237 9.58 8.18 3.00
C MET A 237 9.74 9.65 2.62
N ALA A 238 9.25 10.58 3.45
CA ALA A 238 9.29 12.01 3.16
C ALA A 238 10.71 12.61 3.12
N SER A 239 11.72 11.91 3.66
CA SER A 239 13.13 12.31 3.62
C SER A 239 13.80 12.08 2.28
N LEU A 240 13.24 11.21 1.42
CA LEU A 240 13.76 10.99 0.08
C LEU A 240 13.63 12.27 -0.77
N PRO A 241 14.56 12.51 -1.72
CA PRO A 241 14.57 13.74 -2.51
C PRO A 241 13.24 13.97 -3.24
N LEU A 242 12.75 15.22 -3.26
CA LEU A 242 11.50 15.55 -3.95
C LEU A 242 11.56 15.20 -5.45
N ALA A 243 12.71 15.41 -6.09
CA ALA A 243 12.93 15.02 -7.50
C ALA A 243 12.73 13.51 -7.72
N TYR A 244 13.16 12.66 -6.78
CA TYR A 244 12.93 11.23 -6.84
C TYR A 244 11.44 10.90 -6.77
N HIS A 245 10.70 11.50 -5.82
CA HIS A 245 9.25 11.32 -5.71
C HIS A 245 8.49 11.80 -6.97
N MET A 246 8.90 12.93 -7.54
CA MET A 246 8.30 13.45 -8.79
C MET A 246 8.51 12.48 -9.95
N LYS A 247 9.74 11.98 -10.13
CA LYS A 247 10.06 11.00 -11.18
C LYS A 247 9.23 9.73 -11.01
N GLY A 248 9.22 9.15 -9.80
CA GLY A 248 8.46 7.95 -9.50
C GLY A 248 6.96 8.10 -9.73
N LEU A 249 6.38 9.27 -9.44
CA LEU A 249 4.98 9.56 -9.76
C LEU A 249 4.73 9.52 -11.27
N VAL A 250 5.54 10.24 -12.05
CA VAL A 250 5.40 10.30 -13.51
C VAL A 250 5.55 8.90 -14.13
N GLU A 251 6.53 8.12 -13.68
CA GLU A 251 6.77 6.76 -14.16
C GLU A 251 5.62 5.82 -13.82
N THR A 252 5.12 5.87 -12.58
CA THR A 252 3.96 5.07 -12.17
C THR A 252 2.73 5.38 -13.01
N LEU A 253 2.53 6.65 -13.37
CA LEU A 253 1.43 7.06 -14.25
C LEU A 253 1.64 6.63 -15.71
N LYS A 254 2.88 6.65 -16.20
CA LYS A 254 3.25 6.15 -17.54
C LYS A 254 3.03 4.64 -17.69
N LEU A 255 3.06 3.87 -16.60
CA LEU A 255 2.70 2.44 -16.64
C LEU A 255 1.26 2.22 -17.11
N GLY A 256 0.33 3.12 -16.78
CA GLY A 256 -1.08 2.96 -17.11
C GLY A 256 -1.60 1.61 -16.63
N ASP A 257 -2.18 0.81 -17.53
CA ASP A 257 -2.71 -0.52 -17.23
C ASP A 257 -1.64 -1.55 -16.84
N LYS A 258 -0.36 -1.33 -17.21
CA LYS A 258 0.75 -2.23 -16.83
C LYS A 258 0.98 -2.27 -15.33
N VAL A 259 0.43 -1.33 -14.55
CA VAL A 259 0.45 -1.39 -13.09
C VAL A 259 -0.18 -2.69 -12.58
N ASN A 260 -1.19 -3.20 -13.27
CA ASN A 260 -1.86 -4.45 -12.96
C ASN A 260 -0.90 -5.64 -13.16
N ASP A 261 -0.16 -5.65 -14.26
CA ASP A 261 0.84 -6.69 -14.57
C ASP A 261 1.99 -6.68 -13.56
N VAL A 262 2.45 -5.50 -13.14
CA VAL A 262 3.48 -5.34 -12.10
C VAL A 262 2.99 -5.94 -10.77
N ASN A 263 1.80 -5.57 -10.32
CA ASN A 263 1.23 -6.10 -9.07
C ASN A 263 0.97 -7.61 -9.13
N GLU A 264 0.44 -8.11 -10.25
CA GLU A 264 0.24 -9.56 -10.44
C GLU A 264 1.57 -10.31 -10.36
N THR A 265 2.61 -9.79 -11.00
CA THR A 265 3.95 -10.40 -10.96
C THR A 265 4.53 -10.41 -9.55
N MET A 266 4.34 -9.33 -8.80
CA MET A 266 4.75 -9.26 -7.38
C MET A 266 4.03 -10.31 -6.54
N ILE A 267 2.72 -10.49 -6.72
CA ILE A 267 1.94 -11.50 -6.00
C ILE A 267 2.43 -12.91 -6.36
N VAL A 268 2.64 -13.21 -7.64
CA VAL A 268 3.14 -14.52 -8.10
C VAL A 268 4.52 -14.82 -7.50
N LEU A 269 5.45 -13.86 -7.54
CA LEU A 269 6.77 -14.01 -6.93
C LEU A 269 6.69 -14.18 -5.41
N TYR A 270 5.82 -13.42 -4.74
CA TYR A 270 5.57 -13.54 -3.31
C TYR A 270 5.06 -14.94 -2.95
N GLN A 271 4.06 -15.47 -3.66
CA GLN A 271 3.54 -16.82 -3.44
C GLN A 271 4.60 -17.92 -3.60
N ARG A 272 5.55 -17.70 -4.51
CA ARG A 272 6.70 -18.60 -4.73
C ARG A 272 7.82 -18.40 -3.71
N GLY A 273 7.71 -17.38 -2.85
CA GLY A 273 8.73 -16.94 -1.93
C GLY A 273 9.98 -16.39 -2.60
N GLU A 274 9.92 -15.95 -3.86
CA GLU A 274 11.06 -15.51 -4.67
C GLU A 274 11.25 -13.99 -4.62
N VAL A 275 11.26 -13.44 -3.40
CA VAL A 275 11.29 -11.98 -3.16
C VAL A 275 12.57 -11.34 -3.67
N GLY A 276 13.68 -12.08 -3.70
CA GLY A 276 14.95 -11.63 -4.30
C GLY A 276 14.86 -11.31 -5.80
N MET A 277 13.79 -11.71 -6.50
CA MET A 277 13.56 -11.37 -7.91
C MET A 277 12.97 -9.97 -8.13
N PHE A 278 12.44 -9.30 -7.10
CA PHE A 278 11.71 -8.04 -7.28
C PHE A 278 12.59 -6.97 -7.93
N TRP A 279 13.76 -6.68 -7.34
CA TRP A 279 14.65 -5.64 -7.87
C TRP A 279 15.28 -5.99 -9.21
N PRO A 280 15.83 -7.20 -9.43
CA PRO A 280 16.34 -7.60 -10.75
C PRO A 280 15.28 -7.52 -11.86
N LEU A 281 14.05 -7.96 -11.57
CA LEU A 281 12.95 -7.88 -12.52
C LEU A 281 12.62 -6.42 -12.84
N PHE A 282 12.41 -5.58 -11.82
CA PHE A 282 12.04 -4.18 -12.03
C PHE A 282 13.08 -3.41 -12.84
N ARG A 283 14.38 -3.58 -12.56
CA ARG A 283 15.44 -2.98 -13.39
C ARG A 283 15.43 -3.47 -14.84
N THR A 284 14.85 -4.64 -15.12
CA THR A 284 14.80 -5.22 -16.46
C THR A 284 13.55 -4.79 -17.23
N VAL A 285 12.40 -4.66 -16.55
CA VAL A 285 11.09 -4.41 -17.21
C VAL A 285 10.62 -2.96 -17.11
N LEU A 286 11.21 -2.17 -16.21
CA LEU A 286 11.01 -0.73 -16.08
C LEU A 286 12.17 0.04 -16.72
N PRO A 287 12.03 1.35 -16.95
CA PRO A 287 13.16 2.17 -17.43
C PRO A 287 14.40 2.01 -16.53
N ASP A 288 15.56 1.82 -17.16
CA ASP A 288 16.84 1.54 -16.50
C ASP A 288 17.88 2.61 -16.84
N THR A 289 17.62 3.86 -16.40
CA THR A 289 18.62 4.94 -16.48
C THR A 289 19.53 4.93 -15.25
N ALA A 290 20.73 5.54 -15.36
CA ALA A 290 21.64 5.64 -14.21
C ALA A 290 21.00 6.38 -13.00
N ASP A 291 20.16 7.37 -13.28
CA ASP A 291 19.40 8.09 -12.26
C ASP A 291 18.35 7.19 -11.59
N ASP A 292 17.78 6.21 -12.30
CA ASP A 292 16.83 5.24 -11.74
C ASP A 292 17.52 4.32 -10.75
N GLN A 293 18.70 3.82 -11.11
CA GLN A 293 19.49 2.95 -10.25
C GLN A 293 19.89 3.66 -8.95
N ALA A 294 20.31 4.93 -9.04
CA ALA A 294 20.63 5.74 -7.86
C ALA A 294 19.38 5.99 -6.99
N GLY A 295 18.22 6.23 -7.61
CA GLY A 295 16.94 6.38 -6.92
C GLY A 295 16.53 5.11 -6.17
N TYR A 296 16.61 3.94 -6.83
CA TYR A 296 16.32 2.65 -6.21
C TYR A 296 17.25 2.34 -5.04
N ALA A 297 18.55 2.60 -5.19
CA ALA A 297 19.51 2.41 -4.10
C ALA A 297 19.22 3.34 -2.91
N ALA A 298 18.85 4.61 -3.15
CA ALA A 298 18.45 5.53 -2.09
C ALA A 298 17.16 5.09 -1.39
N PHE A 299 16.19 4.58 -2.16
CA PHE A 299 14.97 4.01 -1.61
C PHE A 299 15.26 2.78 -0.76
N GLU A 300 16.03 1.82 -1.27
CA GLU A 300 16.41 0.60 -0.54
C GLU A 300 17.17 0.95 0.74
N GLN A 301 18.13 1.87 0.68
CA GLN A 301 18.86 2.32 1.86
C GLN A 301 17.95 2.95 2.92
N THR A 302 17.02 3.81 2.52
CA THR A 302 16.17 4.56 3.46
C THR A 302 15.01 3.71 3.97
N MET A 303 14.29 3.04 3.06
CA MET A 303 13.05 2.33 3.37
C MET A 303 13.26 0.89 3.81
N ILE A 304 14.41 0.29 3.52
CA ILE A 304 14.73 -1.09 3.90
C ILE A 304 15.91 -1.13 4.88
N THR A 305 17.12 -0.80 4.43
CA THR A 305 18.34 -1.04 5.22
C THR A 305 18.39 -0.27 6.53
N SER A 306 18.10 1.04 6.50
CA SER A 306 18.11 1.87 7.71
C SER A 306 17.04 1.43 8.71
N ARG A 307 15.85 1.06 8.20
CA ARG A 307 14.73 0.57 9.00
C ARG A 307 15.00 -0.81 9.60
N ASN A 308 15.67 -1.71 8.86
CA ASN A 308 16.09 -3.02 9.38
C ASN A 308 16.90 -2.89 10.66
N LYS A 309 17.80 -1.91 10.76
CA LYS A 309 18.61 -1.72 11.97
C LYS A 309 17.75 -1.32 13.18
N VAL A 310 16.75 -0.47 12.98
CA VAL A 310 15.77 -0.10 14.02
C VAL A 310 14.91 -1.31 14.40
N MET A 311 14.38 -2.02 13.42
CA MET A 311 13.56 -3.21 13.60
C MET A 311 14.28 -4.28 14.42
N VAL A 312 15.54 -4.57 14.10
CA VAL A 312 16.36 -5.53 14.86
C VAL A 312 16.54 -5.05 16.29
N ALA A 313 16.93 -3.79 16.51
CA ALA A 313 17.14 -3.25 17.85
C ALA A 313 15.89 -3.35 18.73
N HIS A 314 14.71 -3.04 18.18
CA HIS A 314 13.44 -3.10 18.91
C HIS A 314 12.90 -4.53 19.05
N ALA A 315 13.22 -5.42 18.10
CA ALA A 315 12.86 -6.82 18.17
C ALA A 315 13.61 -7.60 19.26
N MET A 316 14.88 -7.28 19.51
CA MET A 316 15.74 -8.02 20.45
C MET A 316 15.09 -8.29 21.83
N PRO A 317 14.56 -7.29 22.56
CA PRO A 317 13.94 -7.54 23.86
C PRO A 317 12.63 -8.34 23.77
N ILE A 318 11.96 -8.35 22.62
CA ILE A 318 10.73 -9.12 22.40
C ILE A 318 11.10 -10.58 22.11
N LEU A 319 12.01 -10.80 21.18
CA LEU A 319 12.49 -12.13 20.81
C LEU A 319 13.17 -12.86 21.97
N ALA A 320 13.84 -12.13 22.87
CA ALA A 320 14.43 -12.71 24.08
C ALA A 320 13.39 -13.31 25.05
N ARG A 321 12.10 -12.95 24.94
CA ARG A 321 11.01 -13.62 25.67
C ARG A 321 10.63 -14.97 25.04
N GLY A 322 11.01 -15.20 23.79
CA GLY A 322 10.70 -16.41 23.03
C GLY A 322 9.29 -16.41 22.45
N ASN A 323 9.00 -17.46 21.67
CA ASN A 323 7.68 -17.79 21.13
C ASN A 323 6.94 -16.63 20.41
N ALA A 324 7.68 -15.81 19.66
CA ALA A 324 7.12 -14.71 18.90
C ALA A 324 6.96 -15.07 17.40
N PHE A 325 5.95 -14.48 16.75
CA PHE A 325 5.82 -14.46 15.30
C PHE A 325 5.92 -13.02 14.80
N MET A 326 7.02 -12.70 14.15
CA MET A 326 7.33 -11.39 13.59
C MET A 326 6.95 -11.33 12.12
N ALA A 327 6.05 -10.41 11.78
CA ALA A 327 5.54 -10.19 10.44
C ALA A 327 5.95 -8.79 9.96
N VAL A 328 6.81 -8.74 8.95
CA VAL A 328 7.36 -7.50 8.37
C VAL A 328 7.41 -7.64 6.85
N GLY A 329 7.42 -6.54 6.13
CA GLY A 329 7.41 -6.52 4.68
C GLY A 329 8.51 -7.40 4.10
N ALA A 330 8.17 -8.25 3.12
CA ALA A 330 9.05 -9.29 2.62
C ALA A 330 10.37 -8.75 2.04
N LEU A 331 10.38 -7.51 1.56
CA LEU A 331 11.59 -6.82 1.08
C LEU A 331 12.62 -6.55 2.18
N HIS A 332 12.23 -6.62 3.46
CA HIS A 332 13.15 -6.50 4.59
C HIS A 332 14.00 -7.75 4.82
N LEU A 333 13.63 -8.91 4.27
CA LEU A 333 14.27 -10.19 4.55
C LEU A 333 15.59 -10.43 3.78
N PRO A 334 15.64 -10.26 2.44
CA PRO A 334 16.78 -10.69 1.64
C PRO A 334 17.95 -9.70 1.66
N GLY A 335 19.10 -10.16 1.17
CA GLY A 335 20.29 -9.34 1.01
C GLY A 335 21.28 -9.42 2.19
N PRO A 336 22.50 -8.90 2.00
CA PRO A 336 23.53 -8.86 3.06
C PRO A 336 23.15 -7.97 4.24
N ASP A 337 22.24 -7.02 4.02
CA ASP A 337 21.66 -6.11 5.02
C ASP A 337 20.17 -6.41 5.31
N GLY A 338 19.69 -7.57 4.86
CA GLY A 338 18.36 -8.07 5.20
C GLY A 338 18.26 -8.56 6.64
N LEU A 339 17.05 -8.58 7.18
CA LEU A 339 16.76 -9.02 8.55
C LEU A 339 17.27 -10.43 8.84
N VAL A 340 17.26 -11.33 7.85
CA VAL A 340 17.79 -12.69 8.03
C VAL A 340 19.28 -12.65 8.41
N GLU A 341 20.08 -11.83 7.72
CA GLU A 341 21.50 -11.66 8.04
C GLU A 341 21.69 -10.84 9.31
N ASP A 342 20.89 -9.82 9.54
CA ASP A 342 21.03 -9.00 10.74
C ASP A 342 20.69 -9.76 12.02
N PHE A 343 19.71 -10.67 12.01
CA PHE A 343 19.46 -11.56 13.16
C PHE A 343 20.56 -12.61 13.34
N ARG A 344 21.18 -13.11 12.25
CA ARG A 344 22.38 -13.95 12.36
C ARG A 344 23.52 -13.20 13.04
N LYS A 345 23.78 -11.95 12.63
CA LYS A 345 24.77 -11.07 13.27
C LYS A 345 24.43 -10.77 14.73
N ALA A 346 23.14 -10.73 15.08
CA ALA A 346 22.65 -10.56 16.45
C ALA A 346 22.71 -11.84 17.31
N GLY A 347 23.21 -12.96 16.77
CA GLY A 347 23.47 -14.20 17.52
C GLY A 347 22.36 -15.24 17.46
N TYR A 348 21.36 -15.09 16.59
CA TYR A 348 20.38 -16.14 16.32
C TYR A 348 20.89 -17.11 15.24
N SER A 349 20.56 -18.40 15.40
CA SER A 349 20.50 -19.32 14.27
C SER A 349 19.23 -19.04 13.48
N VAL A 350 19.37 -18.70 12.20
CA VAL A 350 18.23 -18.35 11.34
C VAL A 350 18.15 -19.33 10.16
N THR A 351 17.08 -20.12 10.11
CA THR A 351 16.87 -21.18 9.11
C THR A 351 15.57 -20.99 8.35
N ALA A 352 15.59 -21.22 7.03
CA ALA A 352 14.36 -21.16 6.23
C ALA A 352 13.43 -22.32 6.59
N VAL A 353 12.13 -22.04 6.64
CA VAL A 353 11.07 -23.04 6.83
C VAL A 353 10.29 -23.12 5.52
N ASN A 354 10.42 -24.27 4.84
CA ASN A 354 9.81 -24.51 3.53
C ASN A 354 8.45 -25.21 3.64
#